data_AF-A0A815WC26-F1
#
_entry.id   AF-A0A815WC26-F1
#
_cell.length_a   1.000
_cell.length_b   1.000
_cell.length_c   1.000
_cell.angle_alpha   90.00
_cell.angle_beta   90.00
_cell.angle_gamma   90.00
#
_symmetry.space_group_name_H-M   'P 1'
#
loop_
_entity.id
_entity.type
_entity.pdbx_description
1 polymer ?
#
loop_
_entity_poly.entity_id
_entity_poly.type
_entity_poly.pdbx_seq_one_letter_code
_entity_poly.pdbx_strand_id
1 'polypeptide(L)' 'CGGVCRSALALPVTTFLNETSCVLRFRPVTIGYYALAFTVLDFENDTSTSPLSRVPIQLIFNVWDSNITCSLPPLYIGDV' A
#
# COMPACT_ATOMS: atom_id res chain seq x y z
N CYS A 1 0.90 7.13 -17.11
CA CYS A 1 0.39 7.25 -15.73
C CYS A 1 0.99 6.11 -14.92
N GLY A 2 1.78 6.41 -13.88
CA GLY A 2 2.43 5.39 -13.06
C GLY A 2 1.41 4.48 -12.38
N GLY A 3 1.30 3.24 -12.86
CA GLY A 3 0.49 2.20 -12.23
C GLY A 3 1.21 1.63 -11.02
N VAL A 4 0.45 1.01 -10.10
CA VAL A 4 1.06 0.28 -8.98
C VAL A 4 1.26 -1.16 -9.41
N CYS A 5 2.52 -1.59 -9.56
CA CYS A 5 2.84 -2.96 -9.94
C CYS A 5 3.07 -3.86 -8.72
N ARG A 6 2.61 -5.11 -8.78
CA ARG A 6 2.96 -6.13 -7.80
C ARG A 6 4.34 -6.70 -8.10
N SER A 7 5.25 -6.66 -7.12
CA SER A 7 6.52 -7.40 -7.21
C SER A 7 6.33 -8.90 -6.93
N ALA A 8 5.29 -9.27 -6.18
CA ALA A 8 4.93 -10.65 -5.88
C ALA A 8 3.57 -11.00 -6.51
N LEU A 9 3.52 -12.10 -7.26
CA LEU A 9 2.30 -12.56 -7.93
C LEU A 9 1.17 -12.94 -6.94
N ALA A 10 1.53 -13.25 -5.69
CA ALA A 10 0.57 -13.57 -4.62
C ALA A 10 0.67 -12.53 -3.49
N LEU A 11 -0.36 -11.70 -3.37
CA LEU A 11 -0.62 -10.93 -2.14
C LEU A 11 -1.35 -11.82 -1.13
N PRO A 12 -1.26 -11.52 0.18
CA PRO A 12 -2.11 -12.17 1.18
C PRO A 12 -3.59 -12.09 0.78
N VAL A 13 -4.37 -13.14 1.07
CA VAL A 13 -5.79 -13.25 0.65
C VAL A 13 -6.68 -12.09 1.10
N THR A 14 -6.28 -11.37 2.15
CA THR A 14 -7.00 -10.21 2.69
C THR A 14 -6.49 -8.87 2.15
N THR A 15 -5.53 -8.90 1.23
CA THR A 15 -4.91 -7.71 0.63
C THR A 15 -5.27 -7.65 -0.83
N PHE A 16 -5.80 -6.50 -1.26
CA PHE A 16 -6.20 -6.25 -2.63
C PHE A 16 -5.50 -5.00 -3.14
N LEU A 17 -4.73 -5.15 -4.22
CA LEU A 17 -4.13 -4.02 -4.93
C LEU A 17 -4.83 -3.82 -6.27
N ASN A 18 -5.44 -2.66 -6.46
CA ASN A 18 -5.92 -2.20 -7.75
C ASN A 18 -4.82 -1.39 -8.43
N GLU A 19 -4.20 -1.99 -9.44
CA GLU A 19 -3.07 -1.43 -10.18
C GLU A 19 -3.48 -0.26 -11.08
N THR A 20 -4.74 -0.28 -11.55
CA THR A 20 -5.30 0.78 -12.41
C THR A 20 -5.67 2.02 -11.60
N SER A 21 -6.28 1.85 -10.43
CA SER A 21 -6.69 2.97 -9.58
C SER A 21 -5.65 3.36 -8.53
N CYS A 22 -4.49 2.69 -8.50
CA CYS A 22 -3.42 2.88 -7.51
C CYS A 22 -3.89 2.77 -6.05
N VAL A 23 -4.80 1.83 -5.76
CA VAL A 23 -5.37 1.65 -4.41
C VAL A 23 -4.94 0.31 -3.83
N LEU A 24 -4.24 0.35 -2.70
CA LEU A 24 -3.95 -0.82 -1.86
C LEU A 24 -4.95 -0.90 -0.71
N ARG A 25 -5.72 -1.97 -0.65
CA ARG A 25 -6.64 -2.30 0.45
C ARG A 25 -6.06 -3.44 1.26
N PHE A 26 -5.96 -3.22 2.56
CA PHE A 26 -5.52 -4.20 3.53
C PHE A 26 -6.63 -4.41 4.56
N ARG A 27 -7.06 -5.65 4.76
CA ARG A 27 -8.08 -6.00 5.76
C ARG A 27 -7.52 -7.00 6.78
N PRO A 28 -7.14 -6.55 7.98
CA PRO A 28 -6.75 -7.49 9.04
C PRO A 28 -7.95 -8.33 9.48
N VAL A 29 -7.72 -9.62 9.74
CA VAL A 29 -8.75 -10.57 10.20
C VAL A 29 -8.63 -10.92 11.68
N THR A 30 -7.50 -10.61 12.28
CA THR A 30 -7.21 -10.86 13.70
C THR A 30 -6.62 -9.61 14.35
N ILE A 31 -6.81 -9.47 15.65
CA ILE A 31 -6.13 -8.45 16.47
C ILE A 31 -4.63 -8.75 16.48
N GLY A 32 -3.81 -7.71 16.39
CA GLY A 32 -2.35 -7.84 16.40
C GLY A 32 -1.64 -6.78 15.56
N TYR A 33 -0.34 -7.00 15.36
CA TYR A 33 0.52 -6.13 14.57
C TYR A 33 0.69 -6.65 13.16
N TYR A 34 0.60 -5.74 12.20
CA TYR A 34 0.82 -6.03 10.79
C TYR A 34 1.84 -5.05 10.23
N ALA A 35 2.80 -5.56 9.48
CA ALA A 35 3.76 -4.75 8.75
C ALA A 35 3.37 -4.73 7.27
N LEU A 36 3.42 -3.53 6.69
CA LEU A 36 3.20 -3.31 5.27
C LEU A 36 4.36 -2.50 4.73
N ALA A 37 4.97 -2.99 3.64
CA ALA A 37 6.06 -2.31 2.97
C ALA A 37 5.77 -2.23 1.48
N PHE A 38 6.00 -1.06 0.90
CA PHE A 38 5.94 -0.85 -0.53
C PHE A 38 7.01 0.16 -0.94
N THR A 39 7.40 0.12 -2.21
CA THR A 39 8.37 1.07 -2.77
C THR A 39 7.69 1.83 -3.87
N VAL A 40 7.71 3.16 -3.79
CA VAL A 40 7.31 4.02 -4.90
C VAL A 40 8.51 4.16 -5.82
N LEU A 41 8.31 3.80 -7.08
CA LEU A 41 9.30 3.92 -8.14
C LEU A 41 8.84 5.01 -9.09
N ASP A 42 9.74 5.94 -9.37
CA ASP A 42 9.51 6.97 -10.39
C ASP A 42 10.25 6.60 -11.67
N PHE A 43 9.62 6.79 -12.81
CA PHE A 43 10.12 6.41 -14.12
C PHE A 43 9.95 7.59 -15.09
N GLU A 44 10.87 7.74 -16.03
CA GLU A 44 10.80 8.81 -17.03
C GLU A 44 9.51 8.72 -17.87
N ASN A 45 9.06 7.50 -18.18
CA ASN A 45 7.85 7.22 -18.95
C ASN A 45 7.35 5.79 -18.73
N ASP A 46 6.18 5.46 -19.29
CA ASP A 46 5.50 4.18 -19.10
C ASP A 46 6.21 2.96 -19.75
N THR A 47 7.26 3.17 -20.57
CA THR A 47 8.07 2.08 -21.16
C THR A 47 9.43 1.89 -20.51
N SER A 48 9.79 2.76 -19.55
CA SER A 48 11.06 2.73 -18.87
C SER A 48 11.18 1.53 -17.94
N THR A 49 12.32 0.83 -17.98
CA THR A 49 12.61 -0.32 -17.10
C THR A 49 13.54 0.04 -15.94
N SER A 50 14.20 1.21 -16.01
CA SER A 50 15.05 1.74 -14.95
C SER A 50 14.36 2.91 -14.26
N PRO A 51 14.12 2.85 -12.93
CA PRO A 51 13.53 3.95 -12.20
C PRO A 51 14.54 5.08 -11.96
N LEU A 52 14.08 6.32 -12.06
CA LEU A 52 14.82 7.54 -11.73
C LEU A 52 14.93 7.75 -10.21
N SER A 53 13.90 7.34 -9.46
CA SER A 53 13.86 7.42 -8.00
C SER A 53 13.23 6.18 -7.38
N ARG A 54 13.62 5.88 -6.14
CA ARG A 54 13.10 4.76 -5.33
C ARG A 54 12.87 5.21 -3.91
N VAL A 55 11.62 5.25 -3.46
CA VAL A 55 11.24 5.65 -2.10
C VAL A 55 10.60 4.46 -1.39
N PRO A 56 11.31 3.80 -0.46
CA PRO A 56 10.73 2.75 0.35
C PRO A 56 9.85 3.36 1.46
N ILE A 57 8.63 2.84 1.60
CA ILE A 57 7.68 3.22 2.65
C ILE A 57 7.32 1.98 3.45
N GLN A 58 7.41 2.09 4.78
CA GLN A 58 7.06 1.04 5.71
C GLN A 58 6.05 1.58 6.72
N LEU A 59 4.97 0.81 6.91
CA LEU A 59 3.89 1.13 7.82
C LEU A 59 3.72 -0.05 8.79
N ILE A 60 3.53 0.28 10.06
CA ILE A 60 3.15 -0.68 11.09
C ILE A 60 1.72 -0.36 11.51
N PHE A 61 0.82 -1.32 11.32
CA PHE A 61 -0.55 -1.24 11.77
C PHE A 61 -0.70 -2.03 13.07
N ASN A 62 -1.15 -1.35 14.11
CA ASN A 62 -1.67 -2.01 15.30
C ASN A 62 -3.19 -2.16 15.12
N VAL A 63 -3.70 -3.38 15.28
CA VAL A 63 -5.12 -3.70 15.16
C VAL A 63 -5.59 -4.19 16.52
N TRP A 64 -6.53 -3.47 17.12
CA TRP A 64 -7.06 -3.76 18.45
C TRP A 64 -8.58 -3.63 18.47
N ASP A 65 -9.22 -4.27 19.45
CA ASP A 65 -10.67 -4.14 19.64
C ASP A 65 -11.00 -2.77 20.24
N SER A 66 -12.06 -2.14 19.73
CA SER A 66 -12.48 -0.81 20.16
C SER A 66 -13.99 -0.68 20.08
N ASN A 67 -14.58 -0.11 21.13
CA ASN A 67 -16.00 0.24 21.17
C ASN A 67 -16.32 1.52 20.36
N ILE A 68 -15.31 2.13 19.74
CA ILE A 68 -15.44 3.35 18.93
C ILE A 68 -15.64 2.96 17.47
N THR A 69 -16.69 3.51 16.84
CA THR A 69 -16.92 3.33 15.40
C THR A 69 -15.87 4.07 14.59
N CYS A 70 -15.17 3.33 13.72
CA CYS A 70 -14.15 3.89 12.83
C CYS A 70 -14.83 4.54 11.62
N SER A 71 -15.15 5.84 11.71
CA SER A 71 -15.83 6.59 10.64
C SER A 71 -14.88 7.11 9.56
N LEU A 72 -13.60 7.28 9.90
CA LEU A 72 -12.54 7.70 8.97
C LEU A 72 -11.40 6.68 8.99
N PRO A 73 -11.12 5.99 7.87
CA PRO A 73 -9.94 5.15 7.77
C PRO A 73 -8.68 6.04 7.79
N PRO A 74 -7.55 5.53 8.30
CA PRO A 74 -6.28 6.24 8.21
C PRO A 74 -5.93 6.46 6.73
N LEU A 75 -5.68 7.71 6.36
CA LEU A 75 -5.30 8.12 5.01
C LEU A 75 -3.87 8.67 5.05
N TYR A 76 -2.98 8.04 4.30
CA TYR A 76 -1.65 8.58 4.03
C TYR A 76 -1.69 9.27 2.68
N ILE A 77 -1.56 10.60 2.68
CA ILE A 77 -1.35 11.40 1.47
C ILE A 77 0.12 11.79 1.48
N GLY A 78 0.88 11.31 0.51
CA GLY A 78 2.19 11.89 0.23
C GLY A 78 1.94 13.19 -0.54
N ASP A 79 2.04 14.34 0.12
CA ASP A 79 2.07 15.65 -0.55
C ASP A 79 3.27 16.48 -0.06
N VAL A 80 3.97 17.03 -1.06
CA VAL A 80 5.17 17.89 -1.13
C VAL A 80 6.39 17.62 -0.23
#